data_AF-A0A671W362-F1
#
_entry.id   AF-A0A671W362-F1
#
_cell.length_a   1.000
_cell.length_b   1.000
_cell.length_c   1.000
_cell.angle_alpha   90.00
_cell.angle_beta   90.00
_cell.angle_gamma   90.00
#
_symmetry.space_group_name_H-M   'P 1'
#
loop_
_entity.id
_entity.type
_entity.pdbx_description
1 polymer ?
#
loop_
_entity_poly.entity_id
_entity_poly.type
_entity_poly.pdbx_seq_one_letter_code
_entity_poly.pdbx_strand_id
1 'polypeptide(L)'
;MAAAALVTENFKFVSLFFKSKDVMIFNGLIALGTVAGQTAYNVFAFHCPCSPGRNYRYGLAAIGVPALAFFLVGIMMNKNTWDLVSECRLRNCRKLSGAAAFALHGTIIGRAVVAPLTWVVISLLQGQAYTCALSEFVNSSTLVGFPRDQGSEVMAKFPCKNGVPTEVQVFWPEIERQLKYESQLIGWLLVAGTSLAVFLMLCMKRCSSPLGYLQEDYWSEYRSSEKALFQRTAAVHARLLAADNIKSFFGFVALDKEEKEQAAEYQTATPICSTNWNRVTGVYLYREKNKLPLYSRLNKWATYNKEHNEEAMEKEMDMIY
;
A
#
# COMPACT_ATOMS: atom_id res chain seq x y z
N MET A 1 -24.23 28.38 29.98
CA MET A 1 -23.07 28.89 29.22
C MET A 1 -21.82 27.99 29.31
N ALA A 2 -21.64 27.16 30.35
CA ALA A 2 -20.49 26.24 30.45
C ALA A 2 -20.52 25.02 29.50
N ALA A 3 -21.71 24.50 29.17
CA ALA A 3 -21.83 23.34 28.26
C ALA A 3 -21.43 23.64 26.81
N ALA A 4 -21.71 24.86 26.32
CA ALA A 4 -21.32 25.29 24.98
C ALA A 4 -19.80 25.50 24.85
N ALA A 5 -19.14 25.97 25.92
CA ALA A 5 -17.69 26.13 25.97
C ALA A 5 -16.97 24.77 25.94
N LEU A 6 -17.47 23.77 26.70
CA LEU A 6 -16.91 22.42 26.72
C LEU A 6 -17.04 21.71 25.35
N VAL A 7 -18.17 21.86 24.66
CA VAL A 7 -18.37 21.30 23.32
C VAL A 7 -17.47 21.99 22.30
N THR A 8 -17.30 23.31 22.40
CA THR A 8 -16.44 24.09 21.49
C THR A 8 -14.96 23.77 21.71
N GLU A 9 -14.51 23.54 22.94
CA GLU A 9 -13.14 23.09 23.24
C GLU A 9 -12.89 21.67 22.76
N ASN A 10 -13.82 20.75 22.96
CA ASN A 10 -13.72 19.39 22.41
C ASN A 10 -13.71 19.39 20.88
N PHE A 11 -14.53 20.24 20.22
CA PHE A 11 -14.51 20.37 18.76
C PHE A 11 -13.24 21.04 18.24
N LYS A 12 -12.70 22.03 18.98
CA LYS A 12 -11.38 22.62 18.69
C LYS A 12 -10.26 21.60 18.84
N PHE A 13 -10.29 20.80 19.90
CA PHE A 13 -9.30 19.74 20.17
C PHE A 13 -9.36 18.65 19.08
N VAL A 14 -10.57 18.22 18.72
CA VAL A 14 -10.82 17.31 17.60
C VAL A 14 -10.35 17.94 16.27
N SER A 15 -10.65 19.22 16.01
CA SER A 15 -10.16 19.93 14.81
C SER A 15 -8.64 20.13 14.78
N LEU A 16 -7.98 20.24 15.95
CA LEU A 16 -6.53 20.30 16.11
C LEU A 16 -5.89 18.93 15.87
N PHE A 17 -6.54 17.84 16.30
CA PHE A 17 -6.19 16.47 15.95
C PHE A 17 -6.30 16.20 14.44
N PHE A 18 -7.22 16.89 13.74
CA PHE A 18 -7.45 16.75 12.30
C PHE A 18 -6.72 17.80 11.43
N LYS A 19 -5.92 18.71 12.01
CA LYS A 19 -5.37 19.85 11.27
C LYS A 19 -4.12 19.55 10.44
N SER A 20 -3.40 18.46 10.72
CA SER A 20 -2.29 18.02 9.87
C SER A 20 -2.56 16.62 9.32
N LYS A 21 -2.38 16.46 8.00
CA LYS A 21 -2.50 15.16 7.32
C LYS A 21 -1.65 14.10 8.02
N ASP A 22 -0.47 14.47 8.52
CA ASP A 22 0.48 13.54 9.14
C ASP A 22 0.05 13.06 10.53
N VAL A 23 -0.51 13.93 11.38
CA VAL A 23 -0.98 13.54 12.73
C VAL A 23 -2.29 12.73 12.65
N MET A 24 -3.16 13.05 11.69
CA MET A 24 -4.37 12.26 11.41
C MET A 24 -4.01 10.87 10.88
N ILE A 25 -3.03 10.76 9.98
CA ILE A 25 -2.54 9.46 9.47
C ILE A 25 -1.93 8.65 10.61
N PHE A 26 -1.08 9.26 11.45
CA PHE A 26 -0.43 8.57 12.56
C PHE A 26 -1.43 8.06 13.62
N ASN A 27 -2.34 8.93 14.08
CA ASN A 27 -3.34 8.55 15.09
C ASN A 27 -4.40 7.60 14.51
N GLY A 28 -4.75 7.76 13.23
CA GLY A 28 -5.63 6.84 12.50
C GLY A 28 -5.00 5.45 12.34
N LEU A 29 -3.70 5.38 12.02
CA LEU A 29 -2.94 4.13 11.94
C LEU A 29 -2.82 3.43 13.29
N ILE A 30 -2.63 4.17 14.38
CA ILE A 30 -2.61 3.61 15.74
C ILE A 30 -3.99 3.06 16.12
N ALA A 31 -5.06 3.80 15.85
CA ALA A 31 -6.43 3.37 16.14
C ALA A 31 -6.84 2.14 15.30
N LEU A 32 -6.59 2.17 13.98
CA LEU A 32 -6.82 1.03 13.09
C LEU A 32 -5.94 -0.17 13.46
N GLY A 33 -4.68 0.05 13.79
CA GLY A 33 -3.76 -1.02 14.22
C GLY A 33 -4.19 -1.67 15.53
N THR A 34 -4.72 -0.89 16.47
CA THR A 34 -5.24 -1.40 17.75
C THR A 34 -6.52 -2.22 17.55
N VAL A 35 -7.46 -1.69 16.77
CA VAL A 35 -8.74 -2.37 16.48
C VAL A 35 -8.52 -3.63 15.65
N ALA A 36 -7.74 -3.54 14.56
CA ALA A 36 -7.40 -4.68 13.72
C ALA A 36 -6.54 -5.72 14.46
N GLY A 37 -5.64 -5.29 15.36
CA GLY A 37 -4.84 -6.20 16.19
C GLY A 37 -5.70 -7.04 17.15
N GLN A 38 -6.75 -6.46 17.73
CA GLN A 38 -7.69 -7.19 18.60
C GLN A 38 -8.72 -8.02 17.83
N THR A 39 -9.20 -7.57 16.67
CA THR A 39 -10.26 -8.26 15.92
C THR A 39 -9.77 -9.26 14.87
N ALA A 40 -8.63 -9.03 14.22
CA ALA A 40 -8.20 -9.87 13.09
C ALA A 40 -7.98 -11.33 13.52
N TYR A 41 -7.40 -11.58 14.70
CA TYR A 41 -7.13 -12.96 15.12
C TYR A 41 -8.33 -13.68 15.76
N ASN A 42 -9.25 -12.94 16.39
CA ASN A 42 -10.53 -13.50 16.84
C ASN A 42 -11.40 -13.95 15.66
N VAL A 43 -11.27 -13.29 14.50
CA VAL A 43 -11.96 -13.68 13.25
C VAL A 43 -11.31 -14.89 12.57
N PHE A 44 -9.99 -15.09 12.73
CA PHE A 44 -9.27 -16.21 12.10
C PHE A 44 -9.10 -17.46 12.95
N ALA A 45 -9.56 -17.47 14.22
CA ALA A 45 -9.62 -18.64 15.12
C ALA A 45 -8.47 -19.66 14.88
N PHE A 46 -7.24 -19.22 15.13
CA PHE A 46 -6.06 -20.07 14.94
C PHE A 46 -6.11 -21.24 15.92
N HIS A 47 -6.09 -22.47 15.39
CA HIS A 47 -6.07 -23.69 16.17
C HIS A 47 -4.89 -24.56 15.72
N CYS A 48 -3.91 -24.74 16.61
CA CYS A 48 -2.75 -25.57 16.31
C CYS A 48 -3.19 -27.04 16.12
N PRO A 49 -2.73 -27.75 15.07
CA PRO A 49 -3.11 -29.14 14.82
C PRO A 49 -2.45 -30.15 15.77
N CYS A 50 -1.40 -29.73 16.48
CA CYS A 50 -0.69 -30.53 17.48
C CYS A 50 -0.27 -31.92 17.01
N SER A 51 0.29 -31.94 15.79
CA SER A 51 0.78 -33.13 15.11
C SER A 51 2.15 -32.85 14.54
N PRO A 52 3.13 -33.74 14.74
CA PRO A 52 4.47 -33.58 14.19
C PRO A 52 4.41 -33.46 12.65
N GLY A 53 5.27 -32.60 12.09
CA GLY A 53 5.35 -32.25 10.68
C GLY A 53 4.21 -31.37 10.14
N ARG A 54 3.07 -31.27 10.85
CA ARG A 54 1.93 -30.41 10.47
C ARG A 54 1.96 -29.06 11.15
N ASN A 55 2.46 -29.02 12.39
CA ASN A 55 2.60 -27.81 13.20
C ASN A 55 3.36 -26.70 12.48
N TYR A 56 4.59 -26.99 12.03
CA TYR A 56 5.41 -26.03 11.29
C TYR A 56 4.71 -25.49 10.04
N ARG A 57 4.12 -26.38 9.22
CA ARG A 57 3.44 -25.97 7.97
C ARG A 57 2.22 -25.10 8.24
N TYR A 58 1.41 -25.47 9.23
CA TYR A 58 0.20 -24.72 9.58
C TYR A 58 0.53 -23.37 10.20
N GLY A 59 1.47 -23.31 11.15
CA GLY A 59 1.92 -22.05 11.74
C GLY A 59 2.58 -21.12 10.71
N LEU A 60 3.42 -21.65 9.82
CA LEU A 60 4.00 -20.88 8.72
C LEU A 60 2.94 -20.38 7.75
N ALA A 61 1.95 -21.21 7.38
CA ALA A 61 0.85 -20.80 6.51
C ALA A 61 -0.02 -19.71 7.16
N ALA A 62 -0.31 -19.82 8.45
CA ALA A 62 -1.10 -18.83 9.19
C ALA A 62 -0.42 -17.45 9.23
N ILE A 63 0.92 -17.39 9.24
CA ILE A 63 1.67 -16.13 9.15
C ILE A 63 1.81 -15.68 7.68
N GLY A 64 2.26 -16.57 6.81
CA GLY A 64 2.70 -16.24 5.45
C GLY A 64 1.57 -16.04 4.43
N VAL A 65 0.49 -16.82 4.49
CA VAL A 65 -0.60 -16.74 3.50
C VAL A 65 -1.34 -15.41 3.58
N PRO A 66 -1.77 -14.92 4.77
CA PRO A 66 -2.39 -13.60 4.86
C PRO A 66 -1.43 -12.47 4.49
N ALA A 67 -0.14 -12.57 4.85
CA ALA A 67 0.88 -11.62 4.44
C ALA A 67 1.00 -11.54 2.91
N LEU A 68 1.04 -12.69 2.22
CA LEU A 68 1.08 -12.75 0.75
C LEU A 68 -0.20 -12.17 0.14
N ALA A 69 -1.38 -12.50 0.69
CA ALA A 69 -2.65 -11.95 0.22
C ALA A 69 -2.67 -10.43 0.33
N PHE A 70 -2.28 -9.87 1.49
CA PHE A 70 -2.18 -8.41 1.67
C PHE A 70 -1.18 -7.78 0.71
N PHE A 71 -0.05 -8.45 0.42
CA PHE A 71 0.95 -7.95 -0.52
C PHE A 71 0.40 -7.86 -1.94
N LEU A 72 -0.28 -8.92 -2.40
CA LEU A 72 -0.90 -8.96 -3.72
C LEU A 72 -2.00 -7.90 -3.86
N VAL A 73 -2.86 -7.75 -2.86
CA VAL A 73 -3.88 -6.70 -2.82
C VAL A 73 -3.23 -5.31 -2.87
N GLY A 74 -2.15 -5.10 -2.10
CA GLY A 74 -1.38 -3.86 -2.13
C GLY A 74 -0.81 -3.53 -3.50
N ILE A 75 -0.30 -4.52 -4.24
CA ILE A 75 0.19 -4.35 -5.62
C ILE A 75 -0.96 -3.98 -6.57
N MET A 76 -2.10 -4.69 -6.48
CA MET A 76 -3.27 -4.50 -7.33
C MET A 76 -3.92 -3.13 -7.15
N MET A 77 -3.98 -2.62 -5.91
CA MET A 77 -4.57 -1.31 -5.62
C MET A 77 -3.65 -0.13 -5.95
N ASN A 78 -2.36 -0.38 -6.19
CA ASN A 78 -1.40 0.69 -6.43
C ASN A 78 -1.45 1.19 -7.88
N LYS A 79 -1.88 2.44 -8.08
CA LYS A 79 -1.97 3.05 -9.42
C LYS A 79 -0.64 3.06 -10.17
N ASN A 80 0.49 3.22 -9.47
CA ASN A 80 1.81 3.23 -10.09
C ASN A 80 2.15 1.89 -10.75
N THR A 81 1.60 0.77 -10.25
CA THR A 81 1.71 -0.55 -10.88
C THR A 81 1.10 -0.52 -12.28
N TRP A 82 -0.12 0.01 -12.40
CA TRP A 82 -0.83 0.07 -13.68
C TRP A 82 -0.24 1.10 -14.63
N ASP A 83 0.30 2.21 -14.11
CA ASP A 83 1.03 3.19 -14.91
C ASP A 83 2.31 2.55 -15.49
N LEU A 84 3.03 1.71 -14.73
CA LEU A 84 4.18 0.94 -15.22
C LEU A 84 3.78 -0.08 -16.29
N VAL A 85 2.74 -0.88 -16.02
CA VAL A 85 2.23 -1.89 -16.97
C VAL A 85 1.80 -1.22 -18.28
N SER A 86 1.14 -0.07 -18.19
CA SER A 86 0.73 0.73 -19.35
C SER A 86 1.94 1.27 -20.12
N GLU A 87 2.97 1.78 -19.42
CA GLU A 87 4.21 2.24 -20.04
C GLU A 87 4.92 1.09 -20.77
N CYS A 88 4.97 -0.09 -20.16
CA CYS A 88 5.56 -1.28 -20.75
C CYS A 88 4.78 -1.79 -21.96
N ARG A 89 3.44 -1.82 -21.89
CA ARG A 89 2.59 -2.21 -23.01
C ARG A 89 2.66 -1.24 -24.19
N LEU A 90 2.66 0.07 -23.91
CA LEU A 90 2.63 1.11 -24.96
C LEU A 90 4.01 1.41 -25.55
N ARG A 91 5.09 1.21 -24.78
CA ARG A 91 6.46 1.68 -25.13
C ARG A 91 7.55 0.62 -24.89
N ASN A 92 7.19 -0.66 -24.73
CA ASN A 92 8.10 -1.81 -24.53
C ASN A 92 9.10 -1.64 -23.39
N CYS A 93 8.77 -0.82 -22.38
CA CYS A 93 9.65 -0.39 -21.29
C CYS A 93 11.02 0.19 -21.75
N ARG A 94 11.23 0.45 -23.05
CA ARG A 94 12.56 0.80 -23.63
C ARG A 94 13.15 2.09 -23.06
N LYS A 95 12.31 2.94 -22.48
CA LYS A 95 12.61 4.30 -22.04
C LYS A 95 12.71 4.44 -20.52
N LEU A 96 12.58 3.33 -19.78
CA LEU A 96 12.71 3.31 -18.33
C LEU A 96 14.17 3.00 -17.99
N SER A 97 14.98 4.04 -17.72
CA SER A 97 16.33 3.85 -17.19
C SER A 97 16.30 2.93 -15.96
N GLY A 98 17.34 2.11 -15.77
CA GLY A 98 17.41 1.18 -14.63
C GLY A 98 17.19 1.85 -13.28
N ALA A 99 17.68 3.09 -13.11
CA ALA A 99 17.46 3.89 -11.90
C ALA A 99 15.99 4.31 -11.72
N ALA A 100 15.31 4.69 -12.80
CA ALA A 100 13.89 5.02 -12.78
C ALA A 100 13.02 3.79 -12.52
N ALA A 101 13.38 2.65 -13.11
CA ALA A 101 12.73 1.37 -12.86
C ALA A 101 12.86 0.97 -11.39
N PHE A 102 14.06 1.11 -10.82
CA PHE A 102 14.33 0.83 -9.42
C PHE A 102 13.54 1.74 -8.47
N ALA A 103 13.54 3.06 -8.71
CA ALA A 103 12.79 4.02 -7.90
C ALA A 103 11.27 3.76 -7.95
N LEU A 104 10.75 3.38 -9.12
CA LEU A 104 9.34 3.05 -9.29
C LEU A 104 8.97 1.74 -8.59
N HIS A 105 9.80 0.69 -8.74
CA HIS A 105 9.62 -0.57 -8.03
C HIS A 105 9.68 -0.38 -6.53
N GLY A 106 10.64 0.41 -6.03
CA GLY A 106 10.74 0.76 -4.61
C GLY A 106 9.48 1.47 -4.10
N THR A 107 8.89 2.35 -4.92
CA THR A 107 7.63 3.03 -4.59
C THR A 107 6.43 2.08 -4.59
N ILE A 108 6.40 1.09 -5.49
CA ILE A 108 5.32 0.10 -5.58
C ILE A 108 5.40 -0.87 -4.40
N ILE A 109 6.57 -1.51 -4.23
CA ILE A 109 6.83 -2.51 -3.20
C ILE A 109 6.75 -1.87 -1.82
N GLY A 110 7.36 -0.69 -1.62
CA GLY A 110 7.37 0.00 -0.34
C GLY A 110 5.97 0.34 0.20
N ARG A 111 5.01 0.62 -0.69
CA ARG A 111 3.60 0.81 -0.29
C ARG A 111 2.86 -0.51 -0.08
N ALA A 112 3.11 -1.51 -0.92
CA ALA A 112 2.44 -2.81 -0.85
C ALA A 112 2.88 -3.65 0.36
N VAL A 113 4.10 -3.46 0.85
CA VAL A 113 4.70 -4.28 1.93
C VAL A 113 4.25 -3.85 3.34
N VAL A 114 3.62 -2.68 3.50
CA VAL A 114 3.21 -2.14 4.81
C VAL A 114 2.26 -3.10 5.54
N ALA A 115 1.13 -3.45 4.94
CA ALA A 115 0.15 -4.35 5.56
C ALA A 115 0.69 -5.76 5.85
N PRO A 116 1.44 -6.41 4.91
CA PRO A 116 2.13 -7.68 5.19
C PRO A 116 3.08 -7.61 6.39
N LEU A 117 3.92 -6.58 6.49
CA LEU A 117 4.85 -6.42 7.61
C LEU A 117 4.09 -6.23 8.93
N THR A 118 3.05 -5.40 8.93
CA THR A 118 2.20 -5.21 10.11
C THR A 118 1.57 -6.53 10.56
N TRP A 119 1.05 -7.34 9.63
CA TRP A 119 0.49 -8.65 9.95
C TRP A 119 1.52 -9.61 10.57
N VAL A 120 2.71 -9.70 9.97
CA VAL A 120 3.79 -10.57 10.47
C VAL A 120 4.23 -10.12 11.86
N VAL A 121 4.42 -8.82 12.08
CA VAL A 121 4.78 -8.26 13.40
C VAL A 121 3.72 -8.60 14.44
N ILE A 122 2.44 -8.35 14.16
CA ILE A 122 1.35 -8.66 15.08
C ILE A 122 1.32 -10.16 15.42
N SER A 123 1.46 -11.02 14.39
CA SER A 123 1.47 -12.47 14.56
C SER A 123 2.64 -12.95 15.43
N LEU A 124 3.82 -12.35 15.28
CA LEU A 124 5.01 -12.66 16.07
C LEU A 124 4.91 -12.14 17.51
N LEU A 125 4.39 -10.94 17.72
CA LEU A 125 4.22 -10.38 19.07
C LEU A 125 3.18 -11.15 19.90
N GLN A 126 2.15 -11.68 19.24
CA GLN A 126 1.18 -12.58 19.87
C GLN A 126 1.77 -13.97 20.16
N GLY A 127 2.63 -14.47 19.28
CA GLY A 127 3.44 -15.67 19.48
C GLY A 127 2.73 -17.02 19.36
N GLN A 128 1.41 -17.06 19.14
CA GLN A 128 0.66 -18.32 19.03
C GLN A 128 1.08 -19.17 17.83
N ALA A 129 1.13 -18.56 16.64
CA ALA A 129 1.52 -19.26 15.41
C ALA A 129 3.00 -19.71 15.44
N TYR A 130 3.89 -18.89 16.02
CA TYR A 130 5.30 -19.23 16.20
C TYR A 130 5.47 -20.39 17.19
N THR A 131 4.78 -20.33 18.34
CA THR A 131 4.79 -21.41 19.35
C THR A 131 4.28 -22.71 18.75
N CYS A 132 3.20 -22.67 17.97
CA CYS A 132 2.72 -23.84 17.23
C CYS A 132 3.79 -24.34 16.26
N ALA A 133 4.33 -23.47 15.40
CA ALA A 133 5.27 -23.84 14.35
C ALA A 133 6.58 -24.45 14.87
N LEU A 134 7.12 -23.93 15.98
CA LEU A 134 8.43 -24.34 16.49
C LEU A 134 8.39 -25.30 17.68
N SER A 135 7.21 -25.57 18.24
CA SER A 135 7.04 -26.52 19.34
C SER A 135 7.79 -27.84 19.11
N GLU A 136 7.66 -28.45 17.93
CA GLU A 136 8.28 -29.73 17.59
C GLU A 136 9.81 -29.71 17.50
N PHE A 137 10.43 -28.53 17.39
CA PHE A 137 11.87 -28.34 17.25
C PHE A 137 12.56 -27.94 18.56
N VAL A 138 11.82 -27.82 19.66
CA VAL A 138 12.41 -27.55 20.98
C VAL A 138 13.29 -28.74 21.37
N ASN A 139 14.55 -28.47 21.69
CA ASN A 139 15.48 -29.50 22.11
C ASN A 139 15.16 -29.95 23.54
N SER A 140 14.65 -31.17 23.70
CA SER A 140 14.34 -31.73 25.02
C SER A 140 15.59 -31.90 25.90
N SER A 141 16.79 -31.99 25.33
CA SER A 141 18.03 -32.15 26.10
C SER A 141 18.43 -30.90 26.90
N THR A 142 17.89 -29.73 26.57
CA THR A 142 18.16 -28.49 27.32
C THR A 142 17.26 -28.34 28.55
N LEU A 143 16.24 -29.19 28.69
CA LEU A 143 15.31 -29.19 29.81
C LEU A 143 15.77 -30.17 30.90
N VAL A 144 16.12 -29.65 32.07
CA VAL A 144 16.62 -30.46 33.19
C VAL A 144 15.50 -31.35 33.72
N GLY A 145 15.70 -32.67 33.67
CA GLY A 145 14.71 -33.65 34.16
C GLY A 145 13.67 -34.07 33.12
N PHE A 146 13.82 -33.66 31.86
CA PHE A 146 12.92 -34.11 30.79
C PHE A 146 13.25 -35.57 30.37
N PRO A 147 12.24 -36.45 30.19
CA PRO A 147 12.46 -37.84 29.78
C PRO A 147 13.15 -37.95 28.41
N ARG A 148 14.25 -38.71 28.33
CA ARG A 148 15.09 -38.81 27.10
C ARG A 148 14.44 -39.63 25.98
N ASP A 149 13.42 -40.42 26.31
CA ASP A 149 12.63 -41.28 25.43
C ASP A 149 11.43 -40.54 24.78
N GLN A 150 11.06 -39.38 25.31
CA GLN A 150 10.01 -38.54 24.77
C GLN A 150 10.61 -37.44 23.87
N GLY A 151 10.35 -37.54 22.56
CA GLY A 151 10.98 -36.71 21.53
C GLY A 151 10.09 -35.61 20.95
N SER A 152 10.29 -35.33 19.66
CA SER A 152 9.58 -34.32 18.87
C SER A 152 8.06 -34.54 18.78
N GLU A 153 7.59 -35.79 18.91
CA GLU A 153 6.16 -36.12 18.87
C GLU A 153 5.40 -35.57 20.09
N VAL A 154 6.01 -35.67 21.28
CA VAL A 154 5.42 -35.10 22.50
C VAL A 154 5.49 -33.58 22.41
N MET A 155 6.64 -33.04 22.00
CA MET A 155 6.87 -31.60 21.74
C MET A 155 5.88 -30.99 20.75
N ALA A 156 5.43 -31.72 19.72
CA ALA A 156 4.40 -31.23 18.81
C ALA A 156 3.00 -31.10 19.47
N LYS A 157 2.72 -31.85 20.54
CA LYS A 157 1.41 -31.81 21.24
C LYS A 157 1.32 -30.71 22.28
N PHE A 158 2.46 -30.17 22.68
CA PHE A 158 2.59 -29.11 23.67
C PHE A 158 1.54 -27.98 23.40
N PRO A 159 1.52 -27.26 22.26
CA PRO A 159 0.63 -26.12 22.00
C PRO A 159 -0.86 -26.28 22.36
N CYS A 160 -1.40 -27.51 22.35
CA CYS A 160 -2.82 -27.78 22.59
C CYS A 160 -3.14 -28.17 24.04
N LYS A 161 -2.14 -28.42 24.89
CA LYS A 161 -2.25 -28.98 26.26
C LYS A 161 -2.87 -30.39 26.35
N ASN A 162 -3.81 -30.71 25.46
CA ASN A 162 -4.47 -32.00 25.35
C ASN A 162 -3.52 -33.05 24.74
N GLY A 163 -3.38 -34.20 25.40
CA GLY A 163 -2.54 -35.30 24.91
C GLY A 163 -1.07 -35.24 25.32
N VAL A 164 -0.70 -34.33 26.23
CA VAL A 164 0.61 -34.28 26.88
C VAL A 164 0.56 -35.10 28.19
N PRO A 165 1.46 -36.08 28.41
CA PRO A 165 1.50 -36.83 29.67
C PRO A 165 1.73 -35.91 30.88
N THR A 166 1.10 -36.22 32.02
CA THR A 166 1.15 -35.39 33.24
C THR A 166 2.59 -35.14 33.74
N GLU A 167 3.47 -36.12 33.55
CA GLU A 167 4.89 -36.06 33.94
C GLU A 167 5.66 -34.94 33.23
N VAL A 168 5.35 -34.70 31.95
CA VAL A 168 6.02 -33.67 31.13
C VAL A 168 5.23 -32.36 31.06
N GLN A 169 3.99 -32.37 31.54
CA GLN A 169 3.14 -31.18 31.59
C GLN A 169 3.75 -30.08 32.50
N VAL A 170 4.58 -30.45 33.48
CA VAL A 170 5.25 -29.48 34.36
C VAL A 170 6.21 -28.55 33.61
N PHE A 171 6.76 -28.98 32.47
CA PHE A 171 7.66 -28.18 31.61
C PHE A 171 6.90 -27.20 30.70
N TRP A 172 5.57 -27.31 30.65
CA TRP A 172 4.70 -26.45 29.83
C TRP A 172 5.01 -24.96 29.97
N PRO A 173 5.06 -24.38 31.18
CA PRO A 173 5.24 -22.94 31.34
C PRO A 173 6.62 -22.47 30.90
N GLU A 174 7.64 -23.32 31.03
CA GLU A 174 9.01 -23.01 30.62
C GLU A 174 9.13 -22.97 29.09
N ILE A 175 8.64 -24.01 28.41
CA ILE A 175 8.67 -24.11 26.94
C ILE A 175 7.80 -23.02 26.30
N GLU A 176 6.58 -22.82 26.82
CA GLU A 176 5.69 -21.77 26.32
C GLU A 176 6.33 -20.38 26.46
N ARG A 177 6.96 -20.10 27.61
CA ARG A 177 7.65 -18.83 27.85
C ARG A 177 8.84 -18.65 26.92
N GLN A 178 9.64 -19.70 26.70
CA GLN A 178 10.79 -19.64 25.79
C GLN A 178 10.35 -19.31 24.37
N LEU A 179 9.40 -20.07 23.81
CA LEU A 179 8.93 -19.88 22.44
C LEU A 179 8.24 -18.52 22.25
N LYS A 180 7.47 -18.05 23.24
CA LYS A 180 6.88 -16.71 23.20
C LYS A 180 7.93 -15.61 23.25
N TYR A 181 8.94 -15.75 24.10
CA TYR A 181 10.06 -14.81 24.16
C TYR A 181 10.78 -14.71 22.81
N GLU A 182 11.14 -15.85 22.20
CA GLU A 182 11.81 -15.88 20.90
C GLU A 182 10.96 -15.20 19.83
N SER A 183 9.67 -15.54 19.78
CA SER A 183 8.71 -14.93 18.85
C SER A 183 8.62 -13.41 19.01
N GLN A 184 8.48 -12.93 20.25
CA GLN A 184 8.38 -11.50 20.55
C GLN A 184 9.69 -10.76 20.26
N LEU A 185 10.83 -11.38 20.57
CA LEU A 185 12.14 -10.82 20.26
C LEU A 185 12.31 -10.64 18.75
N ILE A 186 11.99 -11.65 17.94
CA ILE A 186 12.02 -11.56 16.48
C ILE A 186 11.05 -10.47 16.00
N GLY A 187 9.85 -10.39 16.58
CA GLY A 187 8.87 -9.34 16.29
C GLY A 187 9.43 -7.93 16.53
N TRP A 188 10.06 -7.70 17.68
CA TRP A 188 10.67 -6.40 18.01
C TRP A 188 11.89 -6.08 17.16
N LEU A 189 12.74 -7.05 16.86
CA LEU A 189 13.88 -6.89 15.95
C LEU A 189 13.39 -6.53 14.54
N LEU A 190 12.30 -7.12 14.07
CA LEU A 190 11.68 -6.79 12.79
C LEU A 190 11.15 -5.35 12.79
N VAL A 191 10.50 -4.89 13.87
CA VAL A 191 10.04 -3.50 14.01
C VAL A 191 11.22 -2.52 14.00
N ALA A 192 12.29 -2.81 14.77
CA ALA A 192 13.47 -1.96 14.82
C ALA A 192 14.17 -1.90 13.45
N GLY A 193 14.40 -3.05 12.82
CA GLY A 193 15.05 -3.16 11.52
C GLY A 193 14.26 -2.48 10.40
N THR A 194 12.93 -2.68 10.35
CA THR A 194 12.07 -2.01 9.36
C THR A 194 12.02 -0.50 9.58
N SER A 195 11.95 -0.03 10.82
CA SER A 195 11.97 1.41 11.14
C SER A 195 13.28 2.06 10.69
N LEU A 196 14.42 1.42 10.97
CA LEU A 196 15.73 1.89 10.52
C LEU A 196 15.84 1.89 9.00
N ALA A 197 15.37 0.83 8.34
CA ALA A 197 15.38 0.75 6.88
C ALA A 197 14.53 1.85 6.24
N VAL A 198 13.33 2.13 6.77
CA VAL A 198 12.46 3.23 6.30
C VAL A 198 13.15 4.58 6.49
N PHE A 199 13.74 4.82 7.66
CA PHE A 199 14.49 6.05 7.93
C PHE A 199 15.63 6.26 6.91
N LEU A 200 16.46 5.23 6.71
CA LEU A 200 17.57 5.28 5.75
C LEU A 200 17.07 5.50 4.32
N MET A 201 15.98 4.82 3.91
CA MET A 201 15.38 5.03 2.59
C MET A 201 14.87 6.46 2.39
N LEU A 202 14.25 7.07 3.41
CA LEU A 202 13.80 8.46 3.36
C LEU A 202 15.00 9.43 3.28
N CYS A 203 16.07 9.18 4.03
CA CYS A 203 17.31 9.94 3.94
C CYS A 203 17.90 9.85 2.54
N MET A 204 18.06 8.64 1.98
CA MET A 204 18.56 8.44 0.62
C MET A 204 17.68 9.14 -0.41
N LYS A 205 16.35 9.01 -0.32
CA LYS A 205 15.42 9.69 -1.23
C LYS A 205 15.61 11.21 -1.20
N ARG A 206 15.75 11.81 -0.01
CA ARG A 206 15.97 13.26 0.13
C ARG A 206 17.35 13.69 -0.37
N CYS A 207 18.40 12.92 -0.08
CA CYS A 207 19.76 13.21 -0.54
C CYS A 207 19.96 13.03 -2.05
N SER A 208 19.21 12.12 -2.68
CA SER A 208 19.30 11.83 -4.11
C SER A 208 18.26 12.54 -4.95
N SER A 209 17.39 13.37 -4.35
CA SER A 209 16.42 14.12 -5.14
C SER A 209 17.11 15.30 -5.85
N PRO A 210 16.92 15.46 -7.17
CA PRO A 210 17.43 16.62 -7.88
C PRO A 210 16.61 17.91 -7.59
N LEU A 211 15.49 17.80 -6.88
CA LEU A 211 14.56 18.90 -6.61
C LEU A 211 14.65 19.37 -5.17
N GLY A 212 14.50 20.68 -4.95
CA GLY A 212 14.32 21.23 -3.61
C GLY A 212 12.98 20.82 -2.99
N TYR A 213 12.90 20.72 -1.67
CA TYR A 213 11.70 20.23 -0.97
C TYR A 213 10.42 21.03 -1.32
N LEU A 214 10.51 22.36 -1.43
CA LEU A 214 9.37 23.22 -1.81
C LEU A 214 8.85 22.87 -3.21
N GLN A 215 9.74 22.52 -4.12
CA GLN A 215 9.39 22.16 -5.49
C GLN A 215 8.78 20.74 -5.54
N GLU A 216 9.26 19.81 -4.71
CA GLU A 216 8.63 18.49 -4.56
C GLU A 216 7.21 18.61 -4.00
N ASP A 217 7.01 19.44 -2.98
CA ASP A 217 5.69 19.69 -2.36
C ASP A 217 4.73 20.33 -3.36
N TYR A 218 5.19 21.35 -4.09
CA TYR A 218 4.41 21.95 -5.18
C TYR A 218 4.06 20.92 -6.27
N TRP A 219 5.02 20.10 -6.68
CA TRP A 219 4.80 19.07 -7.69
C TRP A 219 3.77 18.03 -7.23
N SER A 220 3.82 17.61 -5.96
CA SER A 220 2.84 16.72 -5.35
C SER A 220 1.43 17.33 -5.36
N GLU A 221 1.31 18.60 -4.96
CA GLU A 221 0.02 19.32 -4.95
C GLU A 221 -0.53 19.53 -6.37
N TYR A 222 0.34 19.86 -7.33
CA TYR A 222 -0.02 19.95 -8.74
C TYR A 222 -0.59 18.63 -9.26
N ARG A 223 0.08 17.50 -8.97
CA ARG A 223 -0.36 16.17 -9.41
C ARG A 223 -1.69 15.76 -8.78
N SER A 224 -1.91 16.12 -7.52
CA SER A 224 -3.19 15.90 -6.83
C SER A 224 -4.31 16.70 -7.49
N SER A 225 -4.08 17.99 -7.70
CA SER A 225 -5.03 18.92 -8.33
C SER A 225 -5.35 18.53 -9.77
N GLU A 226 -4.31 18.23 -10.58
CA GLU A 226 -4.46 17.77 -11.96
C GLU A 226 -5.32 16.51 -12.04
N LYS A 227 -5.07 15.52 -11.16
CA LYS A 227 -5.88 14.29 -11.13
C LYS A 227 -7.35 14.56 -10.80
N ALA A 228 -7.62 15.40 -9.80
CA ALA A 228 -8.99 15.73 -9.40
C ALA A 228 -9.74 16.47 -10.51
N LEU A 229 -9.09 17.46 -11.12
CA LEU A 229 -9.66 18.21 -12.25
C LEU A 229 -9.87 17.30 -13.45
N PHE A 230 -8.88 16.48 -13.82
CA PHE A 230 -8.97 15.56 -14.95
C PHE A 230 -10.14 14.58 -14.79
N GLN A 231 -10.33 13.99 -13.60
CA GLN A 231 -11.44 13.07 -13.34
C GLN A 231 -12.80 13.76 -13.44
N ARG A 232 -12.94 14.96 -12.89
CA ARG A 232 -14.17 15.75 -12.98
C ARG A 232 -14.48 16.10 -14.43
N THR A 233 -13.50 16.64 -15.16
CA THR A 233 -13.66 17.03 -16.57
C THR A 233 -13.92 15.83 -17.48
N ALA A 234 -13.24 14.69 -17.25
CA ALA A 234 -13.47 13.47 -18.03
C ALA A 234 -14.88 12.92 -17.83
N ALA A 235 -15.42 12.96 -16.61
CA ALA A 235 -16.79 12.55 -16.34
C ALA A 235 -17.82 13.42 -17.07
N VAL A 236 -17.63 14.74 -17.05
CA VAL A 236 -18.48 15.70 -17.78
C VAL A 236 -18.35 15.49 -19.29
N HIS A 237 -17.13 15.42 -19.83
CA HIS A 237 -16.87 15.19 -21.26
C HIS A 237 -17.53 13.89 -21.77
N ALA A 238 -17.39 12.79 -21.02
CA ALA A 238 -18.00 11.51 -21.38
C ALA A 238 -19.53 11.57 -21.40
N ARG A 239 -20.15 12.29 -20.46
CA ARG A 239 -21.61 12.50 -20.42
C ARG A 239 -22.10 13.32 -21.61
N LEU A 240 -21.43 14.42 -21.93
CA LEU A 240 -21.78 15.26 -23.09
C LEU A 240 -21.69 14.47 -24.39
N LEU A 241 -20.60 13.72 -24.59
CA LEU A 241 -20.43 12.89 -25.78
C LEU A 241 -21.49 11.78 -25.87
N ALA A 242 -21.85 11.15 -24.75
CA ALA A 242 -22.93 10.17 -24.70
C ALA A 242 -24.29 10.81 -25.01
N ALA A 243 -24.57 12.01 -24.48
CA ALA A 243 -25.79 12.75 -24.72
C ALA A 243 -25.97 13.11 -26.21
N ASP A 244 -24.90 13.57 -26.87
CA ASP A 244 -24.91 13.85 -28.31
C ASP A 244 -25.19 12.60 -29.14
N ASN A 245 -24.53 11.48 -28.82
CA ASN A 245 -24.77 10.20 -29.51
C ASN A 245 -26.21 9.69 -29.33
N ILE A 246 -26.76 9.77 -28.11
CA ILE A 246 -28.14 9.38 -27.79
C ILE A 246 -29.12 10.29 -28.54
N LYS A 247 -28.86 11.61 -28.56
CA LYS A 247 -29.68 12.58 -29.30
C LYS A 247 -29.67 12.31 -30.81
N SER A 248 -28.51 11.94 -31.38
CA SER A 248 -28.43 11.54 -32.79
C SER A 248 -29.21 10.26 -33.10
N PHE A 249 -29.29 9.32 -32.15
CA PHE A 249 -30.02 8.06 -32.33
C PHE A 249 -31.54 8.19 -32.13
N PHE A 250 -31.98 8.85 -31.06
CA PHE A 250 -33.40 8.97 -30.70
C PHE A 250 -34.07 10.28 -31.16
N GLY A 251 -33.30 11.27 -31.63
CA GLY A 251 -33.77 12.63 -31.96
C GLY A 251 -33.89 13.57 -30.75
N PHE A 252 -33.76 13.06 -29.52
CA PHE A 252 -33.77 13.83 -28.28
C PHE A 252 -32.94 13.13 -27.19
N VAL A 253 -32.61 13.86 -26.12
CA VAL A 253 -31.95 13.31 -24.94
C VAL A 253 -32.65 13.85 -23.69
N ALA A 254 -32.94 12.96 -22.73
CA ALA A 254 -33.51 13.33 -21.45
C ALA A 254 -32.37 13.62 -20.46
N LEU A 255 -32.13 14.91 -20.20
CA LEU A 255 -31.13 15.39 -19.25
C LEU A 255 -31.81 16.00 -18.03
N ASP A 256 -31.18 15.88 -16.86
CA ASP A 256 -31.59 16.60 -15.66
C ASP A 256 -31.24 18.10 -15.74
N LYS A 257 -31.58 18.87 -14.70
CA LYS A 257 -31.36 20.32 -14.71
C LYS A 257 -29.87 20.69 -14.70
N GLU A 258 -29.06 19.98 -13.91
CA GLU A 258 -27.62 20.23 -13.79
C GLU A 258 -26.87 19.84 -15.07
N GLU A 259 -27.28 18.74 -15.70
CA GLU A 259 -26.73 18.27 -16.98
C GLU A 259 -27.09 19.21 -18.14
N LYS A 260 -28.29 19.81 -18.12
CA LYS A 260 -28.67 20.84 -19.10
C LYS A 260 -27.84 22.10 -18.96
N GLU A 261 -27.58 22.53 -17.72
CA GLU A 261 -26.71 23.68 -17.44
C GLU A 261 -25.28 23.39 -17.92
N GLN A 262 -24.74 22.20 -17.64
CA GLN A 262 -23.41 21.78 -18.13
C GLN A 262 -23.36 21.70 -19.66
N ALA A 263 -24.39 21.17 -20.32
CA ALA A 263 -24.44 21.11 -21.77
C ALA A 263 -24.59 22.49 -22.43
N ALA A 264 -25.21 23.45 -21.74
CA ALA A 264 -25.28 24.83 -22.20
C ALA A 264 -23.96 25.59 -21.99
N GLU A 265 -23.24 25.30 -20.90
CA GLU A 265 -21.93 25.90 -20.58
C GLU A 265 -20.82 25.36 -21.52
N TYR A 266 -20.83 24.06 -21.80
CA TYR A 266 -19.82 23.40 -22.63
C TYR A 266 -20.37 23.04 -24.01
N GLN A 267 -20.02 23.83 -25.02
CA GLN A 267 -20.73 23.84 -26.31
C GLN A 267 -20.54 22.59 -27.18
N THR A 268 -19.46 21.80 -27.03
CA THR A 268 -19.31 20.53 -27.78
C THR A 268 -18.22 19.65 -27.18
N ALA A 269 -18.51 18.35 -27.00
CA ALA A 269 -17.51 17.34 -26.66
C ALA A 269 -17.15 16.54 -27.92
N THR A 270 -15.88 16.59 -28.34
CA THR A 270 -15.40 15.78 -29.48
C THR A 270 -14.69 14.52 -29.01
N PRO A 271 -14.75 13.41 -29.78
CA PRO A 271 -13.96 12.23 -29.50
C PRO A 271 -12.46 12.55 -29.49
N ILE A 272 -11.76 12.08 -28.46
CA ILE A 272 -10.31 12.24 -28.35
C ILE A 272 -9.62 11.01 -28.94
N CYS A 273 -8.69 11.22 -29.87
CA CYS A 273 -7.93 10.15 -30.52
C CYS A 273 -7.14 9.31 -29.49
N SER A 274 -7.08 7.99 -29.71
CA SER A 274 -6.37 7.05 -28.83
C SER A 274 -4.87 7.36 -28.67
N THR A 275 -4.24 7.96 -29.69
CA THR A 275 -2.84 8.40 -29.63
C THR A 275 -2.62 9.48 -28.56
N ASN A 276 -3.55 10.42 -28.41
CA ASN A 276 -3.48 11.46 -27.38
C ASN A 276 -3.67 10.89 -25.97
N TRP A 277 -4.57 9.91 -25.80
CA TRP A 277 -4.69 9.17 -24.54
C TRP A 277 -3.39 8.46 -24.16
N ASN A 278 -2.72 7.85 -25.13
CA ASN A 278 -1.44 7.18 -24.91
C ASN A 278 -0.31 8.17 -24.57
N ARG A 279 -0.31 9.38 -25.15
CA ARG A 279 0.69 10.43 -24.87
C ARG A 279 0.62 10.91 -23.41
N VAL A 280 -0.58 11.09 -22.87
CA VAL A 280 -0.79 11.60 -21.49
C VAL A 280 -0.77 10.49 -20.42
N THR A 281 -0.80 9.23 -20.82
CA THR A 281 -0.76 8.05 -19.94
C THR A 281 0.65 7.51 -19.73
N GLY A 282 0.91 6.98 -18.53
CA GLY A 282 2.15 6.27 -18.17
C GLY A 282 2.96 6.97 -17.09
N VAL A 283 4.14 6.41 -16.80
CA VAL A 283 5.07 6.92 -15.79
C VAL A 283 5.62 8.28 -16.25
N TYR A 284 5.73 9.23 -15.31
CA TYR A 284 6.35 10.52 -15.55
C TYR A 284 7.57 10.70 -14.65
N LEU A 285 8.71 11.03 -15.29
CA LEU A 285 9.94 11.45 -14.62
C LEU A 285 10.07 12.95 -14.80
N TYR A 286 10.52 13.64 -13.75
CA TYR A 286 10.70 15.09 -13.78
C TYR A 286 11.57 15.51 -14.98
N ARG A 287 11.14 16.56 -15.68
CA ARG A 287 11.85 17.16 -16.81
C ARG A 287 11.65 18.65 -16.82
N GLU A 288 12.58 19.33 -17.47
CA GLU A 288 12.50 20.75 -17.73
C GLU A 288 12.58 21.02 -19.24
N LYS A 289 11.86 22.04 -19.68
CA LYS A 289 11.98 22.59 -21.03
C LYS A 289 12.35 24.06 -20.89
N ASN A 290 13.48 24.47 -21.45
CA ASN A 290 13.97 25.85 -21.35
C ASN A 290 14.04 26.37 -19.89
N LYS A 291 14.50 25.50 -18.96
CA LYS A 291 14.53 25.75 -17.49
C LYS A 291 13.16 25.91 -16.81
N LEU A 292 12.06 25.64 -17.53
CA LEU A 292 10.72 25.58 -16.96
C LEU A 292 10.36 24.13 -16.62
N PRO A 293 9.91 23.86 -15.39
CA PRO A 293 9.53 22.52 -14.97
C PRO A 293 8.29 22.03 -15.70
N LEU A 294 8.33 20.77 -16.12
CA LEU A 294 7.17 20.03 -16.59
C LEU A 294 6.75 19.07 -15.47
N TYR A 295 5.49 19.12 -15.04
CA TYR A 295 5.03 18.41 -13.84
C TYR A 295 4.26 17.11 -14.13
N SER A 296 3.88 16.87 -15.37
CA SER A 296 3.17 15.66 -15.76
C SER A 296 3.29 15.40 -17.26
N ARG A 297 2.85 14.22 -17.71
CA ARG A 297 2.72 13.92 -19.14
C ARG A 297 1.66 14.79 -19.82
N LEU A 298 0.57 15.13 -19.11
CA LEU A 298 -0.46 16.02 -19.63
C LEU A 298 0.06 17.46 -19.75
N ASN A 299 0.82 17.93 -18.75
CA ASN A 299 1.51 19.21 -18.80
C ASN A 299 2.52 19.26 -19.96
N LYS A 300 3.32 18.18 -20.14
CA LYS A 300 4.19 18.04 -21.30
C LYS A 300 3.38 18.14 -22.60
N TRP A 301 2.36 17.30 -22.78
CA TRP A 301 1.52 17.31 -23.98
C TRP A 301 0.92 18.70 -24.26
N ALA A 302 0.38 19.36 -23.24
CA ALA A 302 -0.22 20.69 -23.38
C ALA A 302 0.79 21.75 -23.82
N THR A 303 2.02 21.71 -23.31
CA THR A 303 3.09 22.63 -23.70
C THR A 303 3.49 22.46 -25.17
N TYR A 304 3.71 21.22 -25.63
CA TYR A 304 4.09 20.98 -27.03
C TYR A 304 2.93 21.19 -28.02
N ASN A 305 1.71 20.86 -27.61
CA ASN A 305 0.52 21.06 -28.44
C ASN A 305 0.24 22.56 -28.69
N LYS A 306 0.44 23.41 -27.66
CA LYS A 306 0.30 24.88 -27.81
C LYS A 306 1.34 25.51 -28.74
N GLU A 307 2.51 24.89 -28.86
CA GLU A 307 3.58 25.34 -29.75
C GLU A 307 3.47 24.76 -31.17
N HIS A 308 2.41 24.00 -31.48
CA HIS A 308 2.25 23.24 -32.73
C HIS A 308 3.45 22.33 -33.06
N ASN A 309 4.15 21.84 -32.03
CA ASN A 309 5.43 21.15 -32.18
C ASN A 309 5.30 19.67 -31.79
N GLU A 310 4.34 18.98 -32.40
CA GLU A 310 4.06 17.55 -32.13
C GLU A 310 5.24 16.65 -32.52
N GLU A 311 5.96 16.99 -33.59
CA GLU A 311 7.16 16.27 -34.02
C GLU A 311 8.30 16.36 -33.00
N ALA A 312 8.50 17.51 -32.35
CA ALA A 312 9.49 17.61 -31.28
C ALA A 312 9.10 16.81 -30.03
N MET A 313 7.80 16.73 -29.73
CA MET A 313 7.31 15.86 -28.66
C MET A 313 7.57 14.39 -28.96
N GLU A 314 7.34 13.93 -30.19
CA GLU A 314 7.65 12.56 -30.63
C GLU A 314 9.15 12.28 -30.67
N LYS A 315 9.96 13.22 -31.17
CA LYS A 315 11.43 13.11 -31.14
C LYS A 315 12.00 13.09 -29.72
N GLU A 316 11.47 13.87 -28.78
CA GLU A 316 11.85 13.77 -27.36
C GLU A 316 11.25 12.57 -26.64
N MET A 317 10.17 12.02 -27.19
CA MET A 317 9.70 10.72 -26.76
C MET A 317 10.68 9.66 -27.24
N ASP A 318 11.21 9.70 -28.47
CA ASP A 318 12.03 8.65 -29.10
C ASP A 318 13.54 8.76 -28.89
N MET A 319 14.09 9.96 -28.69
CA MET A 319 15.50 10.18 -28.37
C MET A 319 15.70 10.28 -26.87
N ILE A 320 15.96 9.16 -26.20
CA ILE A 320 16.70 9.16 -24.93
C ILE A 320 17.61 7.93 -24.89
N TYR A 321 18.87 8.19 -25.18
CA TYR A 321 20.01 7.52 -24.54
C TYR A 321 20.27 8.19 -23.19
#